data_AF-A0A7J7YBX6-F1
#
_entry.id   AF-A0A7J7YBX6-F1
#
_cell.length_a   1.000
_cell.length_b   1.000
_cell.length_c   1.000
_cell.angle_alpha   90.00
_cell.angle_beta   90.00
_cell.angle_gamma   90.00
#
_symmetry.space_group_name_H-M   'P 1'
#
loop_
_entity.id
_entity.type
_entity.pdbx_description
1 polymer ?
#
loop_
_entity_poly.entity_id
_entity_poly.type
_entity_poly.pdbx_seq_one_letter_code
_entity_poly.pdbx_strand_id
1 'polypeptide(L)'
;MAATVAAPVRAGTSRAPAFCQMKWLPLLLVAVAAAAAAEQQVPLVLWSSDRDLWAPAADTHEGHITSDMQLSTYLDPALELGPRNVLLFLQDKLSIEDFTAYGGVFGNKQDSTFSNLENALDLAPSSLVLPAVDWYAVSTLTTYLQEKLGASPLHVDLATLRELKLNASLPALLLIRLPYTASSGLMAPREVLTGNDEVIGQVLSMLKSEDVPYTAALTAVRPSRVARDAAMVAGGLGRQLLQTTPKQPVSVVVHPPVSYNDTAPRILFWAQNFSVAYRDSWEDLTARTFEAPSLNMTGSFWNDSIARLSLTYEQLFGATVTFKFTLVNRFYPVSARHWFTMERLEIHSNGSVAYFNVSQITGPSIYSFHCQYVSSSPMPPTVQASSPRPSGWGCSPPCSCSSSSPTACT
;
A
#
# COMPACT_ATOMS: atom_id res chain seq x y z
N MET A 1 105.47 -16.10 -35.17
CA MET A 1 105.46 -14.71 -35.69
C MET A 1 104.09 -14.12 -35.42
N ALA A 2 104.06 -12.86 -34.96
CA ALA A 2 102.88 -12.08 -34.59
C ALA A 2 101.82 -12.04 -35.73
N ALA A 3 100.54 -11.71 -35.54
CA ALA A 3 99.95 -10.76 -34.59
C ALA A 3 98.41 -10.90 -34.50
N THR A 4 97.86 -10.24 -33.45
CA THR A 4 96.51 -9.62 -33.31
C THR A 4 95.28 -10.56 -33.27
N VAL A 5 94.57 -10.81 -32.17
CA VAL A 5 93.96 -10.03 -31.03
C VAL A 5 92.52 -9.54 -31.30
N ALA A 6 91.63 -10.08 -30.45
CA ALA A 6 90.36 -9.58 -29.89
C ALA A 6 89.07 -9.59 -30.72
N ALA A 7 88.14 -10.46 -30.27
CA ALA A 7 86.69 -10.47 -30.51
C ALA A 7 85.98 -9.38 -29.65
N PRO A 8 84.63 -9.22 -29.64
CA PRO A 8 83.80 -10.22 -28.94
C PRO A 8 82.28 -10.31 -29.27
N VAL A 9 81.69 -11.34 -28.64
CA VAL A 9 80.30 -11.55 -28.15
C VAL A 9 79.19 -11.97 -29.11
N ARG A 10 78.87 -13.27 -29.00
CA ARG A 10 77.54 -13.87 -29.13
C ARG A 10 77.21 -14.53 -27.79
N ALA A 11 76.08 -14.22 -27.18
CA ALA A 11 75.47 -14.94 -26.04
C ALA A 11 74.03 -14.41 -25.91
N GLY A 12 72.96 -15.16 -25.63
CA GLY A 12 72.65 -16.57 -25.32
C GLY A 12 71.13 -16.60 -25.07
N THR A 13 70.34 -17.58 -25.54
CA THR A 13 69.79 -18.72 -24.75
C THR A 13 69.43 -18.37 -23.29
N SER A 14 68.32 -18.77 -22.67
CA SER A 14 67.25 -19.76 -22.92
C SER A 14 66.31 -19.71 -21.70
N ARG A 15 65.00 -19.97 -21.91
CA ARG A 15 63.96 -20.57 -21.02
C ARG A 15 63.84 -20.15 -19.53
N ALA A 16 62.59 -19.81 -19.17
CA ALA A 16 62.02 -19.75 -17.81
C ALA A 16 62.05 -21.13 -17.10
N PRO A 17 61.89 -21.23 -15.75
CA PRO A 17 60.54 -21.11 -15.15
C PRO A 17 60.44 -20.64 -13.67
N ALA A 18 59.21 -20.29 -13.29
CA ALA A 18 58.52 -20.53 -12.01
C ALA A 18 58.88 -19.82 -10.69
N PHE A 19 57.81 -19.63 -9.91
CA PHE A 19 57.68 -19.41 -8.47
C PHE A 19 58.28 -18.14 -7.86
N CYS A 20 57.40 -17.17 -7.59
CA CYS A 20 57.60 -16.19 -6.53
C CYS A 20 56.50 -16.32 -5.48
N GLN A 21 56.92 -16.42 -4.23
CA GLN A 21 56.11 -16.54 -3.03
C GLN A 21 55.42 -15.23 -2.67
N MET A 22 54.28 -15.29 -2.00
CA MET A 22 54.12 -14.62 -0.71
C MET A 22 52.96 -15.19 0.09
N LYS A 23 53.24 -15.41 1.37
CA LYS A 23 52.37 -16.00 2.38
C LYS A 23 51.55 -14.92 3.11
N TRP A 24 50.25 -15.22 3.26
CA TRP A 24 49.41 -15.02 4.45
C TRP A 24 48.75 -13.66 4.70
N LEU A 25 47.43 -13.64 4.49
CA LEU A 25 46.44 -13.01 5.38
C LEU A 25 45.22 -13.96 5.43
N PRO A 26 44.73 -14.40 6.60
CA PRO A 26 43.50 -15.18 6.66
C PRO A 26 42.31 -14.25 6.43
N LEU A 27 41.54 -14.58 5.40
CA LEU A 27 40.27 -13.94 5.06
C LEU A 27 39.25 -14.32 6.14
N LEU A 28 39.09 -13.50 7.19
CA LEU A 28 37.89 -13.55 8.03
C LEU A 28 36.79 -12.75 7.32
N LEU A 29 36.19 -13.35 6.29
CA LEU A 29 34.86 -12.93 5.84
C LEU A 29 33.88 -13.44 6.88
N VAL A 30 33.61 -12.64 7.92
CA VAL A 30 32.33 -12.72 8.60
C VAL A 30 31.31 -12.28 7.56
N ALA A 31 30.73 -13.27 6.87
CA ALA A 31 29.50 -13.06 6.13
C ALA A 31 28.41 -12.77 7.18
N VAL A 32 28.30 -11.50 7.58
CA VAL A 32 27.00 -10.99 8.01
C VAL A 32 26.17 -10.99 6.73
N ALA A 33 25.53 -12.13 6.47
CA ALA A 33 24.36 -12.15 5.64
C ALA A 33 23.32 -11.30 6.40
N ALA A 34 23.38 -9.98 6.18
CA ALA A 34 22.19 -9.18 6.23
C ALA A 34 21.32 -9.73 5.10
N ALA A 35 20.56 -10.78 5.42
CA ALA A 35 19.43 -11.17 4.63
C ALA A 35 18.62 -9.89 4.46
N ALA A 36 18.64 -9.34 3.25
CA ALA A 36 17.65 -8.37 2.85
C ALA A 36 16.32 -9.03 3.18
N ALA A 37 15.64 -8.52 4.22
CA ALA A 37 14.40 -9.08 4.71
C ALA A 37 13.39 -8.99 3.56
N ALA A 38 13.24 -10.07 2.81
CA ALA A 38 12.07 -10.28 1.99
C ALA A 38 10.89 -10.24 2.95
N GLU A 39 9.92 -9.36 2.73
CA GLU A 39 8.80 -9.12 3.64
C GLU A 39 8.00 -10.42 3.87
N GLN A 40 8.32 -11.12 4.97
CA GLN A 40 7.71 -12.37 5.42
C GLN A 40 6.49 -12.12 6.31
N GLN A 41 5.63 -11.18 5.91
CA GLN A 41 4.46 -10.79 6.69
C GLN A 41 3.16 -11.13 5.96
N VAL A 42 2.15 -11.52 6.71
CA VAL A 42 0.78 -11.76 6.21
C VAL A 42 -0.22 -10.96 7.04
N PRO A 43 -1.32 -10.49 6.44
CA PRO A 43 -2.38 -9.87 7.21
C PRO A 43 -3.16 -10.92 8.01
N LEU A 44 -3.68 -10.52 9.17
CA LEU A 44 -4.63 -11.29 9.95
C LEU A 44 -5.84 -10.41 10.28
N VAL A 45 -7.01 -10.82 9.81
CA VAL A 45 -8.29 -10.15 10.04
C VAL A 45 -9.12 -11.02 10.96
N LEU A 46 -9.57 -10.49 12.10
CA LEU A 46 -10.33 -11.18 13.13
C LEU A 46 -11.67 -10.48 13.34
N TRP A 47 -12.74 -11.25 13.47
CA TRP A 47 -14.07 -10.73 13.79
C TRP A 47 -14.89 -11.75 14.56
N SER A 48 -15.82 -11.28 15.38
CA SER A 48 -16.66 -12.17 16.20
C SER A 48 -18.10 -11.68 16.25
N SER A 49 -19.02 -12.61 16.51
CA SER A 49 -20.42 -12.33 16.82
C SER A 49 -20.62 -11.73 18.22
N ASP A 50 -19.63 -11.83 19.11
CA ASP A 50 -19.67 -11.25 20.45
C ASP A 50 -18.90 -9.92 20.54
N ARG A 51 -19.22 -9.13 21.57
CA ARG A 51 -18.64 -7.80 21.81
C ARG A 51 -17.38 -7.87 22.67
N ASP A 52 -16.54 -6.85 22.55
CA ASP A 52 -15.44 -6.55 23.48
C ASP A 52 -14.47 -7.72 23.74
N LEU A 53 -14.23 -8.54 22.70
CA LEU A 53 -13.37 -9.73 22.81
C LEU A 53 -11.88 -9.44 22.61
N TRP A 54 -11.54 -8.38 21.88
CA TRP A 54 -10.16 -8.12 21.48
C TRP A 54 -9.51 -7.15 22.45
N ALA A 55 -8.29 -7.48 22.89
CA ALA A 55 -7.47 -6.48 23.57
C ALA A 55 -7.24 -5.29 22.62
N PRO A 56 -7.24 -4.03 23.11
CA PRO A 56 -6.85 -2.89 22.29
C PRO A 56 -5.50 -3.20 21.66
N ALA A 57 -5.41 -3.09 20.33
CA ALA A 57 -4.11 -3.10 19.67
C ALA A 57 -3.31 -1.95 20.31
N ALA A 58 -2.21 -2.29 21.01
CA ALA A 58 -1.31 -1.26 21.53
C ALA A 58 -0.89 -0.37 20.37
N ASP A 59 -0.70 0.94 20.57
CA ASP A 59 -0.38 1.89 19.49
C ASP A 59 0.76 1.37 18.59
N THR A 60 0.40 0.67 17.52
CA THR A 60 1.38 0.00 16.67
C THR A 60 1.91 1.07 15.73
N HIS A 61 3.17 1.45 15.91
CA HIS A 61 3.86 2.31 14.96
C HIS A 61 3.93 1.62 13.59
N GLU A 62 3.96 2.42 12.52
CA GLU A 62 4.06 1.89 11.16
C GLU A 62 5.28 0.99 10.95
N GLY A 63 5.10 -0.09 10.18
CA GLY A 63 6.13 -1.10 9.96
C GLY A 63 6.28 -2.11 11.11
N HIS A 64 5.45 -2.01 12.16
CA HIS A 64 5.39 -3.04 13.19
C HIS A 64 4.91 -4.36 12.62
N ILE A 65 5.68 -5.42 12.87
CA ILE A 65 5.33 -6.80 12.56
C ILE A 65 4.93 -7.45 13.89
N THR A 66 3.71 -7.97 13.93
CA THR A 66 3.20 -8.67 15.12
C THR A 66 3.93 -9.99 15.28
N SER A 67 4.60 -10.19 16.41
CA SER A 67 5.27 -11.45 16.74
C SER A 67 4.29 -12.52 17.24
N ASP A 68 4.77 -13.74 17.38
CA ASP A 68 4.04 -14.87 17.98
C ASP A 68 3.54 -14.56 19.40
N MET A 69 4.39 -13.96 20.23
CA MET A 69 4.07 -13.58 21.60
C MET A 69 3.03 -12.45 21.67
N GLN A 70 3.06 -11.50 20.73
CA GLN A 70 2.04 -10.46 20.68
C GLN A 70 0.72 -11.00 20.15
N LEU A 71 0.77 -11.89 19.15
CA LEU A 71 -0.41 -12.51 18.58
C LEU A 71 -1.21 -13.28 19.64
N SER A 72 -0.54 -14.03 20.53
CA SER A 72 -1.22 -14.74 21.62
C SER A 72 -1.90 -13.78 22.60
N THR A 73 -1.28 -12.65 22.94
CA THR A 73 -1.89 -11.64 23.83
C THR A 73 -3.16 -11.01 23.24
N TYR A 74 -3.26 -10.92 21.91
CA TYR A 74 -4.47 -10.43 21.24
C TYR A 74 -5.59 -11.49 21.17
N LEU A 75 -5.21 -12.77 21.06
CA LEU A 75 -6.17 -13.88 20.88
C LEU A 75 -6.67 -14.47 22.19
N ASP A 76 -5.85 -14.51 23.25
CA ASP A 76 -6.19 -15.13 24.53
C ASP A 76 -7.56 -14.68 25.08
N PRO A 77 -7.87 -13.36 25.17
CA PRO A 77 -9.16 -12.92 25.70
C PRO A 77 -10.36 -13.40 24.87
N ALA A 78 -10.22 -13.38 23.54
CA ALA A 78 -11.28 -13.79 22.62
C ALA A 78 -11.54 -15.30 22.66
N LEU A 79 -10.52 -16.11 22.91
CA LEU A 79 -10.62 -17.58 23.01
C LEU A 79 -11.13 -18.03 24.39
N GLU A 80 -10.90 -17.23 25.44
CA GLU A 80 -11.37 -17.52 26.79
C GLU A 80 -12.83 -17.09 27.01
N LEU A 81 -13.18 -15.89 26.55
CA LEU A 81 -14.47 -15.24 26.80
C LEU A 81 -15.45 -15.36 25.63
N GLY A 82 -14.95 -15.52 24.41
CA GLY A 82 -15.76 -15.49 23.21
C GLY A 82 -16.40 -16.83 22.83
N PRO A 83 -17.08 -16.86 21.67
CA PRO A 83 -17.70 -18.06 21.13
C PRO A 83 -16.71 -19.21 20.95
N ARG A 84 -17.14 -20.42 21.31
CA ARG A 84 -16.32 -21.64 21.22
C ARG A 84 -16.27 -22.24 19.81
N ASN A 85 -17.05 -21.71 18.87
CA ASN A 85 -16.94 -22.02 17.44
C ASN A 85 -15.95 -21.05 16.80
N VAL A 86 -14.77 -21.55 16.45
CA VAL A 86 -13.71 -20.76 15.81
C VAL A 86 -13.55 -21.18 14.36
N LEU A 87 -13.64 -20.22 13.46
CA LEU A 87 -13.43 -20.40 12.02
C LEU A 87 -12.09 -19.79 11.61
N LEU A 88 -11.25 -20.59 10.97
CA LEU A 88 -9.99 -20.12 10.39
C LEU A 88 -10.08 -20.24 8.86
N PHE A 89 -10.28 -19.11 8.20
CA PHE A 89 -10.16 -18.96 6.76
C PHE A 89 -8.68 -18.80 6.41
N LEU A 90 -8.11 -19.81 5.78
CA LEU A 90 -6.70 -19.86 5.42
C LEU A 90 -6.55 -19.77 3.91
N GLN A 91 -6.16 -18.59 3.43
CA GLN A 91 -5.81 -18.39 2.02
C GLN A 91 -4.43 -18.97 1.71
N ASP A 92 -4.28 -19.55 0.52
CA ASP A 92 -2.95 -19.99 0.08
C ASP A 92 -1.99 -18.80 -0.02
N LYS A 93 -2.45 -17.65 -0.55
CA LYS A 93 -1.65 -16.42 -0.59
C LYS A 93 -2.51 -15.18 -0.34
N LEU A 94 -2.00 -14.26 0.47
CA LEU A 94 -2.63 -12.95 0.73
C LEU A 94 -1.57 -11.99 1.26
N SER A 95 -1.57 -10.76 0.77
CA SER A 95 -0.79 -9.68 1.37
C SER A 95 -1.62 -8.41 1.54
N ILE A 96 -1.12 -7.46 2.34
CA ILE A 96 -1.79 -6.17 2.51
C ILE A 96 -1.95 -5.44 1.16
N GLU A 97 -1.02 -5.65 0.23
CA GLU A 97 -1.10 -5.07 -1.12
C GLU A 97 -2.33 -5.57 -1.88
N ASP A 98 -2.78 -6.81 -1.69
CA ASP A 98 -3.98 -7.31 -2.36
C ASP A 98 -5.23 -6.61 -1.86
N PHE A 99 -5.32 -6.36 -0.55
CA PHE A 99 -6.40 -5.55 0.03
C PHE A 99 -6.39 -4.13 -0.52
N THR A 100 -5.22 -3.54 -0.71
CA THR A 100 -5.14 -2.21 -1.32
C THR A 100 -5.49 -2.22 -2.80
N ALA A 101 -4.99 -3.19 -3.56
CA ALA A 101 -5.15 -3.27 -5.01
C ALA A 101 -6.58 -3.64 -5.43
N TYR A 102 -7.26 -4.48 -4.63
CA TYR A 102 -8.56 -5.05 -4.99
C TYR A 102 -9.69 -4.72 -4.02
N GLY A 103 -9.42 -4.09 -2.87
CA GLY A 103 -10.42 -3.69 -1.87
C GLY A 103 -11.11 -2.36 -2.13
N GLY A 104 -11.11 -1.86 -3.37
CA GLY A 104 -11.84 -0.63 -3.73
C GLY A 104 -11.32 0.66 -3.08
N VAL A 105 -10.09 0.64 -2.54
CA VAL A 105 -9.49 1.74 -1.76
C VAL A 105 -9.16 2.97 -2.62
N PHE A 106 -9.12 2.81 -3.95
CA PHE A 106 -8.85 3.86 -4.92
C PHE A 106 -10.13 4.53 -5.45
N GLY A 107 -11.14 4.69 -4.59
CA GLY A 107 -12.43 5.31 -4.94
C GLY A 107 -13.33 4.44 -5.82
N ASN A 108 -12.92 3.22 -6.13
CA ASN A 108 -13.66 2.22 -6.90
C ASN A 108 -14.32 1.19 -5.97
N LYS A 109 -15.09 1.64 -4.98
CA LYS A 109 -15.71 0.74 -3.99
C LYS A 109 -16.62 -0.32 -4.63
N GLN A 110 -17.27 0.03 -5.75
CA GLN A 110 -18.12 -0.89 -6.53
C GLN A 110 -17.34 -2.07 -7.13
N ASP A 111 -16.02 -1.93 -7.25
CA ASP A 111 -15.11 -2.93 -7.81
C ASP A 111 -14.41 -3.78 -6.74
N SER A 112 -14.71 -3.57 -5.45
CA SER A 112 -14.08 -4.30 -4.34
C SER A 112 -14.32 -5.80 -4.46
N THR A 113 -13.24 -6.59 -4.40
CA THR A 113 -13.31 -8.05 -4.39
C THR A 113 -13.60 -8.62 -3.00
N PHE A 114 -13.59 -7.79 -1.96
CA PHE A 114 -13.71 -8.19 -0.56
C PHE A 114 -15.04 -7.75 0.06
N SER A 115 -16.10 -7.66 -0.75
CA SER A 115 -17.39 -7.12 -0.34
C SER A 115 -18.04 -7.88 0.83
N ASN A 116 -17.92 -9.21 0.88
CA ASN A 116 -18.47 -10.02 1.95
C ASN A 116 -17.63 -9.89 3.23
N LEU A 117 -16.31 -9.82 3.09
CA LEU A 117 -15.41 -9.53 4.22
C LEU A 117 -15.65 -8.12 4.79
N GLU A 118 -15.79 -7.10 3.94
CA GLU A 118 -16.16 -5.74 4.35
C GLU A 118 -17.47 -5.74 5.15
N ASN A 119 -18.51 -6.38 4.59
CA ASN A 119 -19.80 -6.51 5.27
C ASN A 119 -19.68 -7.28 6.58
N ALA A 120 -18.83 -8.31 6.65
CA ALA A 120 -18.61 -9.08 7.87
C ALA A 120 -17.97 -8.22 8.97
N LEU A 121 -16.99 -7.39 8.62
CA LEU A 121 -16.35 -6.45 9.55
C LEU A 121 -17.30 -5.32 9.98
N ASP A 122 -18.08 -4.77 9.06
CA ASP A 122 -19.03 -3.68 9.34
C ASP A 122 -20.20 -4.15 10.23
N LEU A 123 -20.62 -5.41 10.10
CA LEU A 123 -21.70 -6.00 10.89
C LEU A 123 -21.24 -6.66 12.20
N ALA A 124 -19.94 -6.99 12.31
CA ALA A 124 -19.41 -7.68 13.48
C ALA A 124 -19.47 -6.78 14.73
N PRO A 125 -19.99 -7.28 15.86
CA PRO A 125 -19.95 -6.55 17.12
C PRO A 125 -18.53 -6.27 17.64
N SER A 126 -17.54 -7.05 17.23
CA SER A 126 -16.12 -6.76 17.47
C SER A 126 -15.23 -7.28 16.34
N SER A 127 -14.22 -6.49 15.96
CA SER A 127 -13.23 -6.85 14.95
C SER A 127 -11.83 -6.33 15.30
N LEU A 128 -10.80 -7.06 14.89
CA LEU A 128 -9.39 -6.66 15.01
C LEU A 128 -8.68 -6.97 13.69
N VAL A 129 -7.93 -6.00 13.15
CA VAL A 129 -7.15 -6.22 11.93
C VAL A 129 -5.69 -5.93 12.21
N LEU A 130 -4.84 -6.93 11.99
CA LEU A 130 -3.40 -6.86 12.10
C LEU A 130 -2.81 -6.86 10.68
N PRO A 131 -2.36 -5.70 10.15
CA PRO A 131 -1.94 -5.59 8.76
C PRO A 131 -0.64 -6.33 8.45
N ALA A 132 0.18 -6.59 9.47
CA ALA A 132 1.47 -7.25 9.37
C ALA A 132 1.66 -8.18 10.58
N VAL A 133 1.55 -9.49 10.32
CA VAL A 133 1.88 -10.55 11.27
C VAL A 133 3.02 -11.36 10.70
N ASP A 134 3.98 -11.73 11.54
CA ASP A 134 5.07 -12.62 11.15
C ASP A 134 4.48 -13.92 10.59
N TRP A 135 4.89 -14.29 9.38
CA TRP A 135 4.52 -15.54 8.75
C TRP A 135 4.67 -16.74 9.70
N TYR A 136 5.79 -16.81 10.43
CA TYR A 136 6.10 -17.94 11.28
C TYR A 136 5.11 -18.02 12.45
N ALA A 137 4.68 -16.87 12.98
CA ALA A 137 3.62 -16.79 13.98
C ALA A 137 2.28 -17.29 13.43
N VAL A 138 1.94 -16.97 12.18
CA VAL A 138 0.72 -17.47 11.54
C VAL A 138 0.80 -18.98 11.24
N SER A 139 2.00 -19.49 10.93
CA SER A 139 2.19 -20.92 10.66
C SER A 139 1.90 -21.83 11.86
N THR A 140 2.06 -21.30 13.08
CA THR A 140 1.75 -22.01 14.34
C THR A 140 0.35 -21.73 14.87
N LEU A 141 -0.41 -20.82 14.24
CA LEU A 141 -1.73 -20.37 14.69
C LEU A 141 -2.73 -21.51 14.84
N THR A 142 -2.75 -22.46 13.89
CA THR A 142 -3.70 -23.59 13.95
C THR A 142 -3.45 -24.47 15.19
N THR A 143 -2.17 -24.74 15.50
CA THR A 143 -1.76 -25.51 16.69
C THR A 143 -2.12 -24.76 17.97
N TYR A 144 -1.84 -23.45 18.00
CA TYR A 144 -2.18 -22.60 19.15
C TYR A 144 -3.70 -22.60 19.42
N LEU A 145 -4.53 -22.46 18.37
CA LEU A 145 -5.99 -22.53 18.50
C LEU A 145 -6.46 -23.91 18.99
N GLN A 146 -5.88 -24.98 18.47
CA GLN A 146 -6.19 -26.35 18.91
C GLN A 146 -5.88 -26.56 20.40
N GLU A 147 -4.71 -26.11 20.87
CA GLU A 147 -4.30 -26.23 22.27
C GLU A 147 -5.20 -25.41 23.20
N LYS A 148 -5.57 -24.20 22.79
CA LYS A 148 -6.42 -23.30 23.59
C LYS A 148 -7.89 -23.73 23.64
N LEU A 149 -8.43 -24.26 22.55
CA LEU A 149 -9.82 -24.71 22.48
C LEU A 149 -10.02 -26.14 22.96
N GLY A 150 -8.96 -26.97 22.98
CA GLY A 150 -9.06 -28.40 23.25
C GLY A 150 -9.83 -29.18 22.18
N ALA A 151 -10.00 -28.59 20.98
CA ALA A 151 -10.77 -29.15 19.87
C ALA A 151 -9.86 -29.43 18.66
N SER A 152 -10.00 -30.60 18.04
CA SER A 152 -9.23 -30.93 16.84
C SER A 152 -9.70 -30.11 15.63
N PRO A 153 -8.77 -29.60 14.79
CA PRO A 153 -9.11 -28.84 13.61
C PRO A 153 -9.84 -29.71 12.57
N LEU A 154 -11.07 -29.34 12.24
CA LEU A 154 -11.86 -29.97 11.20
C LEU A 154 -11.69 -29.19 9.89
N HIS A 155 -11.20 -29.85 8.85
CA HIS A 155 -11.16 -29.24 7.53
C HIS A 155 -12.56 -29.28 6.93
N VAL A 156 -13.10 -28.12 6.57
CA VAL A 156 -14.49 -27.99 6.15
C VAL A 156 -14.55 -27.40 4.76
N ASP A 157 -15.25 -28.09 3.85
CA ASP A 157 -15.75 -27.52 2.62
C ASP A 157 -17.22 -27.08 2.80
N LEU A 158 -17.76 -26.39 1.81
CA LEU A 158 -19.12 -25.84 1.88
C LEU A 158 -20.20 -26.94 2.04
N ALA A 159 -19.98 -28.12 1.47
CA ALA A 159 -20.93 -29.23 1.56
C ALA A 159 -20.94 -29.83 2.97
N THR A 160 -19.74 -30.05 3.53
CA THR A 160 -19.53 -30.57 4.87
C THR A 160 -20.08 -29.60 5.93
N LEU A 161 -19.92 -28.28 5.74
CA LEU A 161 -20.47 -27.30 6.68
C LEU A 161 -21.99 -27.41 6.82
N ARG A 162 -22.72 -27.68 5.74
CA ARG A 162 -24.19 -27.82 5.76
C ARG A 162 -24.66 -29.05 6.51
N GLU A 163 -23.83 -30.08 6.58
CA GLU A 163 -24.13 -31.32 7.29
C GLU A 163 -23.73 -31.23 8.77
N LEU A 164 -22.80 -30.33 9.11
CA LEU A 164 -22.31 -30.10 10.46
C LEU A 164 -23.31 -29.28 11.27
N LYS A 165 -23.92 -29.92 12.27
CA LYS A 165 -24.68 -29.20 13.30
C LYS A 165 -23.73 -28.64 14.36
N LEU A 166 -23.35 -27.38 14.19
CA LEU A 166 -22.54 -26.68 15.18
C LEU A 166 -23.38 -26.42 16.44
N ASN A 167 -22.72 -26.46 17.58
CA ASN A 167 -23.36 -26.26 18.88
C ASN A 167 -22.64 -25.12 19.60
N ALA A 168 -23.37 -24.28 20.32
CA ALA A 168 -22.79 -23.23 21.14
C ALA A 168 -22.00 -23.79 22.34
N SER A 169 -22.31 -25.01 22.81
CA SER A 169 -21.74 -25.57 24.05
C SER A 169 -20.45 -26.36 23.89
N LEU A 170 -20.14 -26.83 22.68
CA LEU A 170 -18.93 -27.63 22.42
C LEU A 170 -17.97 -26.83 21.54
N PRO A 171 -16.67 -26.79 21.87
CA PRO A 171 -15.71 -26.08 21.04
C PRO A 171 -15.51 -26.78 19.70
N ALA A 172 -15.52 -25.99 18.63
CA ALA A 172 -15.28 -26.45 17.28
C ALA A 172 -14.25 -25.54 16.62
N LEU A 173 -13.21 -26.13 16.03
CA LEU A 173 -12.22 -25.43 15.23
C LEU A 173 -12.40 -25.83 13.77
N LEU A 174 -12.95 -24.94 12.96
CA LEU A 174 -13.21 -25.19 11.54
C LEU A 174 -12.14 -24.51 10.69
N LEU A 175 -11.44 -25.28 9.87
CA LEU A 175 -10.42 -24.78 8.95
C LEU A 175 -10.99 -24.78 7.53
N ILE A 176 -11.16 -23.58 6.97
CA ILE A 176 -11.66 -23.36 5.61
C ILE A 176 -10.48 -22.93 4.75
N ARG A 177 -10.01 -23.82 3.88
CA ARG A 177 -8.93 -23.50 2.94
C ARG A 177 -9.48 -22.77 1.73
N LEU A 178 -8.94 -21.59 1.48
CA LEU A 178 -9.29 -20.74 0.35
C LEU A 178 -8.17 -20.82 -0.69
N PRO A 179 -8.40 -21.51 -1.82
CA PRO A 179 -7.35 -21.77 -2.79
C PRO A 179 -6.84 -20.48 -3.45
N TYR A 180 -5.56 -20.45 -3.77
CA TYR A 180 -4.97 -19.46 -4.68
C TYR A 180 -4.42 -20.21 -5.90
N THR A 181 -5.33 -20.73 -6.74
CA THR A 181 -4.94 -21.42 -7.97
C THR A 181 -4.48 -20.41 -9.01
N ALA A 182 -3.19 -20.07 -9.01
CA ALA A 182 -2.50 -19.69 -10.24
C ALA A 182 -2.21 -20.97 -11.05
N SER A 183 -3.23 -21.78 -11.35
CA SER A 183 -3.05 -23.03 -12.09
C SER A 183 -2.88 -22.72 -13.57
N SER A 184 -1.68 -22.30 -14.00
CA SER A 184 -1.21 -22.28 -15.40
C SER A 184 -2.19 -21.75 -16.48
N GLY A 185 -3.20 -20.98 -16.10
CA GLY A 185 -4.36 -20.68 -16.93
C GLY A 185 -5.02 -19.42 -16.41
N LEU A 186 -4.70 -18.32 -17.08
CA LEU A 186 -5.52 -17.14 -17.41
C LEU A 186 -6.48 -16.49 -16.39
N MET A 187 -6.61 -16.94 -15.14
CA MET A 187 -7.44 -16.26 -14.13
C MET A 187 -6.63 -15.15 -13.44
N ALA A 188 -7.18 -13.94 -13.44
CA ALA A 188 -6.55 -12.80 -12.78
C ALA A 188 -6.65 -12.95 -11.25
N PRO A 189 -5.66 -12.49 -10.46
CA PRO A 189 -5.74 -12.53 -8.99
C PRO A 189 -7.05 -11.98 -8.41
N ARG A 190 -7.64 -10.99 -9.09
CA ARG A 190 -8.96 -10.43 -8.78
C ARG A 190 -10.08 -11.48 -8.74
N GLU A 191 -10.16 -12.35 -9.74
CA GLU A 191 -11.23 -13.35 -9.87
C GLU A 191 -11.13 -14.41 -8.77
N VAL A 192 -9.90 -14.84 -8.47
CA VAL A 192 -9.62 -15.80 -7.38
C VAL A 192 -10.01 -15.21 -6.02
N LEU A 193 -9.61 -13.96 -5.75
CA LEU A 193 -9.97 -13.28 -4.49
C LEU A 193 -11.48 -13.04 -4.38
N THR A 194 -12.16 -12.73 -5.50
CA THR A 194 -13.62 -12.58 -5.55
C THR A 194 -14.30 -13.91 -5.20
N GLY A 195 -13.89 -15.02 -5.80
CA GLY A 195 -14.45 -16.34 -5.48
C GLY A 195 -14.19 -16.75 -4.03
N ASN A 196 -13.01 -16.41 -3.48
CA ASN A 196 -12.72 -16.67 -2.07
C ASN A 196 -13.60 -15.82 -1.14
N ASP A 197 -13.87 -14.57 -1.48
CA ASP A 197 -14.80 -13.70 -0.74
C ASP A 197 -16.25 -14.22 -0.80
N GLU A 198 -16.68 -14.77 -1.93
CA GLU A 198 -17.98 -15.44 -2.05
C GLU A 198 -18.10 -16.64 -1.11
N VAL A 199 -17.04 -17.46 -0.98
CA VAL A 199 -17.01 -18.59 -0.02
C VAL A 199 -17.13 -18.08 1.41
N ILE A 200 -16.42 -17.00 1.78
CA ILE A 200 -16.56 -16.36 3.10
C ILE A 200 -18.02 -15.95 3.33
N GLY A 201 -18.62 -15.24 2.37
CA GLY A 201 -20.02 -14.81 2.46
C GLY A 201 -20.99 -15.97 2.66
N GLN A 202 -20.82 -17.08 1.92
CA GLN A 202 -21.66 -18.26 2.06
C GLN A 202 -21.51 -18.93 3.42
N VAL A 203 -20.28 -19.11 3.92
CA VAL A 203 -20.01 -19.68 5.25
C VAL A 203 -20.67 -18.85 6.35
N LEU A 204 -20.48 -17.52 6.31
CA LEU A 204 -21.08 -16.62 7.29
C LEU A 204 -22.62 -16.60 7.21
N SER A 205 -23.19 -16.70 6.00
CA SER A 205 -24.64 -16.76 5.82
C SER A 205 -25.27 -18.01 6.45
N MET A 206 -24.57 -19.15 6.39
CA MET A 206 -25.04 -20.40 7.01
C MET A 206 -25.03 -20.30 8.53
N LEU A 207 -23.93 -19.83 9.13
CA LEU A 207 -23.84 -19.61 10.58
C LEU A 207 -24.92 -18.65 11.08
N LYS A 208 -25.17 -17.57 10.33
CA LYS A 208 -26.23 -16.61 10.64
C LYS A 208 -27.63 -17.24 10.56
N SER A 209 -27.87 -18.14 9.61
CA SER A 209 -29.16 -18.81 9.47
C SER A 209 -29.45 -19.81 10.60
N GLU A 210 -28.40 -20.39 11.19
CA GLU A 210 -28.49 -21.33 12.31
C GLU A 210 -28.33 -20.66 13.69
N ASP A 211 -28.17 -19.33 13.73
CA ASP A 211 -27.95 -18.53 14.95
C ASP A 211 -26.77 -19.04 15.80
N VAL A 212 -25.69 -19.48 15.13
CA VAL A 212 -24.51 -20.03 15.78
C VAL A 212 -23.53 -18.90 16.09
N PRO A 213 -23.19 -18.62 17.36
CA PRO A 213 -22.17 -17.64 17.70
C PRO A 213 -20.79 -18.17 17.30
N TYR A 214 -19.95 -17.29 16.75
CA TYR A 214 -18.66 -17.67 16.20
C TYR A 214 -17.60 -16.56 16.34
N THR A 215 -16.34 -17.00 16.32
CA THR A 215 -15.16 -16.14 16.13
C THR A 215 -14.45 -16.58 14.86
N ALA A 216 -14.18 -15.65 13.95
CA ALA A 216 -13.58 -15.93 12.65
C ALA A 216 -12.26 -15.19 12.48
N ALA A 217 -11.34 -15.84 11.79
CA ALA A 217 -10.02 -15.35 11.44
C ALA A 217 -9.75 -15.58 9.95
N LEU A 218 -9.33 -14.55 9.21
CA LEU A 218 -8.82 -14.64 7.85
C LEU A 218 -7.33 -14.31 7.83
N THR A 219 -6.52 -15.22 7.32
CA THR A 219 -5.09 -15.01 7.09
C THR A 219 -4.63 -15.86 5.91
N ALA A 220 -3.33 -15.85 5.63
CA ALA A 220 -2.76 -16.69 4.59
C ALA A 220 -1.58 -17.51 5.05
N VAL A 221 -1.36 -18.63 4.34
CA VAL A 221 -0.14 -19.40 4.45
C VAL A 221 1.03 -18.52 4.03
N ARG A 222 0.93 -17.73 2.94
CA ARG A 222 2.01 -16.88 2.43
C ARG A 222 1.64 -15.49 1.94
N PRO A 223 2.58 -14.53 1.89
CA PRO A 223 2.37 -13.32 1.11
C PRO A 223 2.20 -13.67 -0.37
N SER A 224 1.23 -13.03 -1.03
CA SER A 224 1.00 -13.15 -2.47
C SER A 224 2.12 -12.54 -3.30
N ARG A 225 2.80 -11.54 -2.72
CA ARG A 225 3.96 -10.86 -3.27
C ARG A 225 5.10 -11.01 -2.27
N VAL A 226 5.97 -11.99 -2.49
CA VAL A 226 7.36 -11.82 -2.03
C VAL A 226 7.90 -10.67 -2.85
N ALA A 227 8.43 -9.61 -2.22
CA ALA A 227 9.05 -8.48 -2.91
C ALA A 227 9.76 -9.02 -4.15
N ARG A 228 9.21 -8.70 -5.34
CA ARG A 228 9.75 -9.26 -6.58
C ARG A 228 11.23 -8.96 -6.55
N ASP A 229 12.06 -9.99 -6.71
CA ASP A 229 13.43 -9.80 -7.16
C ASP A 229 13.37 -8.82 -8.32
N ALA A 230 13.86 -7.60 -8.07
CA ALA A 230 13.89 -6.52 -9.05
C ALA A 230 14.81 -6.85 -10.25
N ALA A 231 15.27 -8.10 -10.37
CA ALA A 231 16.26 -8.56 -11.31
C ALA A 231 15.70 -9.38 -12.49
N MET A 232 14.47 -9.90 -12.46
CA MET A 232 14.02 -10.87 -13.49
C MET A 232 12.81 -10.45 -14.34
N VAL A 233 12.34 -9.20 -14.24
CA VAL A 233 11.46 -8.60 -15.26
C VAL A 233 12.04 -7.24 -15.69
N ALA A 234 13.31 -7.26 -16.12
CA ALA A 234 13.82 -6.24 -17.02
C ALA A 234 13.24 -6.49 -18.41
N GLY A 235 11.97 -6.11 -18.59
CA GLY A 235 11.22 -6.34 -19.81
C GLY A 235 9.93 -5.52 -19.84
N GLY A 236 10.06 -4.20 -19.66
CA GLY A 236 9.00 -3.24 -19.93
C GLY A 236 8.23 -2.74 -18.70
N LEU A 237 8.46 -1.46 -18.36
CA LEU A 237 7.68 -0.62 -17.44
C LEU A 237 7.56 -1.11 -15.98
N GLY A 238 8.62 -0.90 -15.19
CA GLY A 238 8.61 -1.09 -13.74
C GLY A 238 9.75 -0.34 -13.04
N ARG A 239 9.44 0.23 -11.88
CA ARG A 239 10.21 1.20 -11.08
C ARG A 239 11.71 0.88 -10.94
N GLN A 240 12.55 1.80 -11.40
CA GLN A 240 13.98 1.84 -11.11
C GLN A 240 14.18 2.58 -9.77
N LEU A 241 14.83 1.93 -8.80
CA LEU A 241 15.39 2.61 -7.63
C LEU A 241 16.35 3.71 -8.14
N LEU A 242 16.21 4.94 -7.64
CA LEU A 242 17.07 6.07 -7.99
C LEU A 242 18.49 5.86 -7.43
N GLN A 243 19.30 5.06 -8.13
CA GLN A 243 20.69 5.46 -8.30
C GLN A 243 20.68 6.64 -9.27
N THR A 244 20.90 7.84 -8.73
CA THR A 244 21.09 9.06 -9.51
C THR A 244 22.24 8.85 -10.49
N THR A 245 21.91 8.55 -11.73
CA THR A 245 22.85 8.74 -12.84
C THR A 245 22.94 10.25 -13.06
N PRO A 246 24.11 10.89 -12.93
CA PRO A 246 24.24 12.33 -13.09
C PRO A 246 24.00 12.67 -14.56
N LYS A 247 22.77 13.03 -14.92
CA LYS A 247 22.50 13.78 -16.15
C LYS A 247 22.66 15.26 -15.82
N GLN A 248 23.46 15.92 -16.64
CA GLN A 248 23.84 17.33 -16.59
C GLN A 248 22.71 18.29 -16.16
N PRO A 249 23.05 19.36 -15.42
CA PRO A 249 22.08 20.28 -14.86
C PRO A 249 21.51 21.17 -15.97
N VAL A 250 20.30 20.86 -16.42
CA VAL A 250 19.38 21.93 -16.79
C VAL A 250 18.89 22.47 -15.45
N SER A 251 19.14 23.74 -15.17
CA SER A 251 18.63 24.41 -13.96
C SER A 251 17.10 24.29 -13.96
N VAL A 252 16.57 23.28 -13.29
CA VAL A 252 15.15 23.19 -12.98
C VAL A 252 14.97 24.05 -11.74
N VAL A 253 14.31 25.20 -11.90
CA VAL A 253 13.89 26.01 -10.77
C VAL A 253 12.87 25.19 -9.99
N VAL A 254 13.25 24.71 -8.81
CA VAL A 254 12.37 23.96 -7.92
C VAL A 254 11.77 24.96 -6.94
N HIS A 255 10.47 25.22 -7.09
CA HIS A 255 9.75 26.09 -6.17
C HIS A 255 9.38 25.34 -4.88
N PRO A 256 9.26 26.02 -3.73
CA PRO A 256 8.76 25.41 -2.51
C PRO A 256 7.27 25.04 -2.65
N PRO A 257 6.78 24.03 -1.90
CA PRO A 257 5.37 23.68 -1.89
C PRO A 257 4.52 24.78 -1.26
N VAL A 258 3.28 24.92 -1.74
CA VAL A 258 2.25 25.68 -1.04
C VAL A 258 1.93 24.95 0.25
N SER A 259 2.04 25.66 1.38
CA SER A 259 1.73 25.13 2.71
C SER A 259 0.57 25.91 3.31
N TYR A 260 -0.57 25.24 3.47
CA TYR A 260 -1.65 25.77 4.30
C TYR A 260 -1.34 25.43 5.76
N ASN A 261 -1.12 26.50 6.53
CA ASN A 261 -0.72 26.43 7.94
C ASN A 261 -1.90 26.84 8.83
N ASP A 262 -2.02 26.13 9.94
CA ASP A 262 -2.85 26.52 11.08
C ASP A 262 -1.91 26.72 12.28
N THR A 263 -1.75 25.69 13.12
CA THR A 263 -0.72 25.59 14.18
C THR A 263 0.58 24.92 13.72
N ALA A 264 0.48 24.09 12.68
CA ALA A 264 1.55 23.33 12.02
C ALA A 264 1.19 23.24 10.51
N PRO A 265 2.11 22.83 9.61
CA PRO A 265 1.74 22.58 8.21
C PRO A 265 0.71 21.44 8.13
N ARG A 266 -0.46 21.71 7.54
CA ARG A 266 -1.58 20.75 7.47
C ARG A 266 -1.79 20.19 6.08
N ILE A 267 -1.66 21.04 5.05
CA ILE A 267 -1.84 20.63 3.65
C ILE A 267 -0.65 21.15 2.86
N LEU A 268 0.04 20.25 2.17
CA LEU A 268 1.12 20.58 1.24
C LEU A 268 0.65 20.30 -0.19
N PHE A 269 0.86 21.27 -1.07
CA PHE A 269 0.54 21.16 -2.48
C PHE A 269 1.72 21.62 -3.33
N TRP A 270 2.09 20.81 -4.32
CA TRP A 270 3.21 21.10 -5.22
C TRP A 270 2.93 20.61 -6.62
N ALA A 271 3.33 21.40 -7.61
CA ALA A 271 3.35 21.01 -9.01
C ALA A 271 4.51 21.70 -9.72
N GLN A 272 5.06 21.07 -10.75
CA GLN A 272 6.12 21.67 -11.57
C GLN A 272 5.55 22.73 -12.51
N ASN A 273 4.33 22.49 -12.99
CA ASN A 273 3.56 23.42 -13.79
C ASN A 273 2.12 23.39 -13.24
N PHE A 274 1.48 24.53 -13.14
CA PHE A 274 0.07 24.59 -12.80
C PHE A 274 -0.63 25.46 -13.83
N SER A 275 -1.18 24.81 -14.85
CA SER A 275 -1.85 25.48 -15.96
C SER A 275 -3.36 25.23 -15.94
N VAL A 276 -4.11 26.26 -16.31
CA VAL A 276 -5.57 26.22 -16.40
C VAL A 276 -6.02 26.76 -17.75
N ALA A 277 -6.99 26.08 -18.34
CA ALA A 277 -7.66 26.50 -19.55
C ALA A 277 -9.09 26.95 -19.24
N TYR A 278 -9.50 28.05 -19.86
CA TYR A 278 -10.91 28.44 -19.96
C TYR A 278 -11.24 28.73 -21.42
N ARG A 279 -12.14 27.93 -22.00
CA ARG A 279 -12.43 27.86 -23.43
C ARG A 279 -11.12 27.59 -24.20
N ASP A 280 -10.78 28.44 -25.16
CA ASP A 280 -9.54 28.32 -25.96
C ASP A 280 -8.36 29.10 -25.38
N SER A 281 -8.51 29.70 -24.18
CA SER A 281 -7.47 30.48 -23.52
C SER A 281 -6.78 29.68 -22.42
N TRP A 282 -5.46 29.70 -22.41
CA TRP A 282 -4.62 29.04 -21.42
C TRP A 282 -3.87 30.08 -20.58
N GLU A 283 -3.83 29.88 -19.27
CA GLU A 283 -2.99 30.65 -18.35
C GLU A 283 -2.13 29.72 -17.49
N ASP A 284 -0.86 30.07 -17.35
CA ASP A 284 0.09 29.41 -16.45
C ASP A 284 0.08 30.13 -15.09
N LEU A 285 -0.33 29.40 -14.06
CA LEU A 285 -0.44 29.87 -12.68
C LEU A 285 0.80 29.48 -11.84
N THR A 286 1.81 28.81 -12.40
CA THR A 286 2.96 28.26 -11.66
C THR A 286 3.65 29.32 -10.80
N ALA A 287 4.13 30.41 -11.43
CA ALA A 287 4.80 31.50 -10.71
C ALA A 287 3.86 32.19 -9.71
N ARG A 288 2.59 32.39 -10.08
CA ARG A 288 1.58 32.99 -9.18
C ARG A 288 1.25 32.13 -7.97
N THR A 289 1.54 30.84 -8.02
CA THR A 289 1.19 29.86 -6.98
C THR A 289 2.37 29.56 -6.08
N PHE A 290 3.55 29.33 -6.66
CA PHE A 290 4.72 28.85 -5.91
C PHE A 290 5.80 29.91 -5.68
N GLU A 291 5.76 31.05 -6.39
CA GLU A 291 6.68 32.18 -6.17
C GLU A 291 6.02 33.38 -5.48
N ALA A 292 4.69 33.41 -5.41
CA ALA A 292 3.98 34.54 -4.84
C ALA A 292 4.23 34.67 -3.32
N PRO A 293 4.58 35.87 -2.82
CA PRO A 293 4.85 36.08 -1.39
C PRO A 293 3.61 35.90 -0.50
N SER A 294 2.40 36.06 -1.06
CA SER A 294 1.15 35.85 -0.34
C SER A 294 0.07 35.31 -1.29
N LEU A 295 -0.16 34.00 -1.25
CA LEU A 295 -1.26 33.35 -1.96
C LEU A 295 -2.54 33.43 -1.14
N ASN A 296 -3.66 33.84 -1.76
CA ASN A 296 -4.94 33.92 -1.05
C ASN A 296 -5.54 32.52 -0.86
N MET A 297 -5.34 31.98 0.34
CA MET A 297 -5.82 30.65 0.74
C MET A 297 -7.15 30.68 1.53
N THR A 298 -7.90 31.79 1.45
CA THR A 298 -9.14 31.97 2.21
C THR A 298 -10.16 30.88 1.86
N GLY A 299 -10.75 30.25 2.88
CA GLY A 299 -11.66 29.11 2.72
C GLY A 299 -10.98 27.74 2.70
N SER A 300 -9.65 27.69 2.86
CA SER A 300 -8.95 26.46 3.22
C SER A 300 -9.29 26.08 4.66
N PHE A 301 -9.44 24.79 4.92
CA PHE A 301 -9.67 24.25 6.27
C PHE A 301 -9.21 22.79 6.33
N TRP A 302 -9.04 22.28 7.54
CA TRP A 302 -8.71 20.88 7.77
C TRP A 302 -9.42 20.36 9.03
N ASN A 303 -9.72 19.07 9.03
CA ASN A 303 -10.09 18.27 10.19
C ASN A 303 -9.71 16.79 9.94
N ASP A 304 -10.00 15.88 10.87
CA ASP A 304 -9.57 14.47 10.77
C ASP A 304 -10.17 13.70 9.59
N SER A 305 -11.29 14.17 9.05
CA SER A 305 -12.06 13.51 8.00
C SER A 305 -11.95 14.20 6.64
N ILE A 306 -11.74 15.52 6.60
CA ILE A 306 -11.79 16.34 5.39
C ILE A 306 -10.73 17.43 5.47
N ALA A 307 -9.95 17.55 4.40
CA ALA A 307 -9.04 18.65 4.18
C ALA A 307 -9.41 19.38 2.88
N ARG A 308 -9.55 20.70 2.94
CA ARG A 308 -9.83 21.53 1.76
C ARG A 308 -8.76 22.58 1.59
N LEU A 309 -8.11 22.60 0.44
CA LEU A 309 -7.23 23.67 0.00
C LEU A 309 -7.99 24.55 -0.98
N SER A 310 -8.12 25.84 -0.66
CA SER A 310 -8.73 26.85 -1.53
C SER A 310 -7.65 27.79 -2.03
N LEU A 311 -7.48 27.93 -3.34
CA LEU A 311 -6.53 28.87 -3.96
C LEU A 311 -7.32 29.91 -4.76
N THR A 312 -7.25 31.19 -4.37
CA THR A 312 -7.99 32.27 -5.03
C THR A 312 -7.04 33.17 -5.82
N TYR A 313 -7.37 33.36 -7.10
CA TYR A 313 -6.65 34.24 -8.02
C TYR A 313 -7.56 35.39 -8.44
N GLU A 314 -7.06 36.60 -8.27
CA GLU A 314 -7.72 37.79 -8.81
C GLU A 314 -7.35 37.95 -10.28
N GLN A 315 -8.30 38.48 -11.08
CA GLN A 315 -8.10 38.81 -12.50
C GLN A 315 -7.72 37.62 -13.41
N LEU A 316 -7.99 36.38 -13.00
CA LEU A 316 -7.80 35.19 -13.84
C LEU A 316 -8.93 35.13 -14.88
N PHE A 317 -8.60 35.19 -16.18
CA PHE A 317 -9.58 35.35 -17.26
C PHE A 317 -10.56 36.54 -17.05
N GLY A 318 -10.09 37.62 -16.41
CA GLY A 318 -10.89 38.82 -16.16
C GLY A 318 -11.90 38.69 -15.00
N ALA A 319 -11.81 37.64 -14.19
CA ALA A 319 -12.67 37.43 -13.02
C ALA A 319 -11.87 36.92 -11.81
N THR A 320 -12.49 36.96 -10.62
CA THR A 320 -11.95 36.24 -9.47
C THR A 320 -12.30 34.76 -9.58
N VAL A 321 -11.29 33.91 -9.52
CA VAL A 321 -11.43 32.46 -9.67
C VAL A 321 -10.85 31.77 -8.45
N THR A 322 -11.63 30.86 -7.84
CA THR A 322 -11.20 30.07 -6.68
C THR A 322 -11.20 28.59 -7.03
N PHE A 323 -10.04 27.94 -6.87
CA PHE A 323 -9.88 26.49 -6.98
C PHE A 323 -10.02 25.87 -5.59
N LYS A 324 -10.86 24.84 -5.44
CA LYS A 324 -11.04 24.12 -4.18
C LYS A 324 -10.73 22.64 -4.37
N PHE A 325 -9.63 22.20 -3.77
CA PHE A 325 -9.23 20.80 -3.72
C PHE A 325 -9.79 20.20 -2.44
N THR A 326 -10.67 19.19 -2.54
CA THR A 326 -11.25 18.53 -1.37
C THR A 326 -10.73 17.11 -1.27
N LEU A 327 -10.00 16.83 -0.19
CA LEU A 327 -9.52 15.50 0.18
C LEU A 327 -10.39 14.97 1.32
N VAL A 328 -10.75 13.70 1.23
CA VAL A 328 -11.49 12.96 2.27
C VAL A 328 -10.60 11.87 2.82
N ASN A 329 -10.54 11.74 4.14
CA ASN A 329 -9.82 10.69 4.85
C ASN A 329 -10.82 9.65 5.37
N ARG A 330 -10.62 8.38 5.01
CA ARG A 330 -11.51 7.28 5.40
C ARG A 330 -10.70 6.10 5.92
N PHE A 331 -11.17 5.51 7.02
CA PHE A 331 -10.65 4.23 7.49
C PHE A 331 -11.20 3.11 6.62
N TYR A 332 -10.33 2.27 6.07
CA TYR A 332 -10.70 1.08 5.33
C TYR A 332 -10.42 -0.15 6.20
N PRO A 333 -11.46 -0.81 6.77
CA PRO A 333 -11.29 -1.91 7.72
C PRO A 333 -10.39 -3.01 7.18
N VAL A 334 -10.59 -3.37 5.91
CA VAL A 334 -9.84 -4.43 5.22
C VAL A 334 -8.33 -4.16 5.16
N SER A 335 -7.93 -2.90 5.10
CA SER A 335 -6.50 -2.50 5.11
C SER A 335 -6.02 -2.05 6.49
N ALA A 336 -6.90 -1.98 7.50
CA ALA A 336 -6.67 -1.38 8.81
C ALA A 336 -6.03 0.01 8.78
N ARG A 337 -6.29 0.78 7.73
CA ARG A 337 -5.57 2.03 7.48
C ARG A 337 -6.51 3.14 7.06
N HIS A 338 -6.13 4.34 7.46
CA HIS A 338 -6.68 5.57 6.91
C HIS A 338 -6.10 5.82 5.52
N TRP A 339 -6.97 6.06 4.56
CA TRP A 339 -6.62 6.46 3.21
C TRP A 339 -7.30 7.78 2.89
N PHE A 340 -6.52 8.69 2.32
CA PHE A 340 -7.06 9.91 1.75
C PHE A 340 -7.39 9.69 0.28
N THR A 341 -8.48 10.29 -0.17
CA THR A 341 -8.85 10.35 -1.59
C THR A 341 -9.22 11.78 -1.93
N MET A 342 -8.75 12.28 -3.08
CA MET A 342 -9.19 13.57 -3.59
C MET A 342 -10.57 13.39 -4.22
N GLU A 343 -11.63 13.79 -3.51
CA GLU A 343 -12.99 13.54 -3.96
C GLU A 343 -13.34 14.41 -5.17
N ARG A 344 -12.99 15.70 -5.10
CA ARG A 344 -13.35 16.69 -6.12
C ARG A 344 -12.38 17.87 -6.19
N LEU A 345 -12.22 18.41 -7.39
CA LEU A 345 -11.72 19.75 -7.65
C LEU A 345 -12.89 20.62 -8.10
N GLU A 346 -13.12 21.74 -7.41
CA GLU A 346 -14.14 22.72 -7.78
C GLU A 346 -13.47 24.00 -8.27
N ILE A 347 -13.95 24.56 -9.38
CA ILE A 347 -13.51 25.87 -9.89
C ILE A 347 -14.69 26.82 -9.80
N HIS A 348 -14.60 27.81 -8.91
CA HIS A 348 -15.61 28.82 -8.69
C HIS A 348 -15.22 30.07 -9.47
N SER A 349 -16.07 30.53 -10.39
CA SER A 349 -15.83 31.73 -11.20
C SER A 349 -17.15 32.48 -11.46
N ASN A 350 -17.23 33.74 -10.99
CA ASN A 350 -18.35 34.67 -11.20
C ASN A 350 -19.75 34.02 -11.24
N GLY A 351 -20.15 33.38 -10.14
CA GLY A 351 -21.47 32.74 -9.97
C GLY A 351 -21.62 31.35 -10.62
N SER A 352 -20.60 30.86 -11.32
CA SER A 352 -20.56 29.50 -11.89
C SER A 352 -19.57 28.60 -11.14
N VAL A 353 -19.87 27.31 -11.08
CA VAL A 353 -19.01 26.29 -10.46
C VAL A 353 -18.81 25.14 -11.43
N ALA A 354 -17.56 24.85 -11.77
CA ALA A 354 -17.18 23.63 -12.49
C ALA A 354 -16.70 22.57 -11.49
N TYR A 355 -17.08 21.32 -11.73
CA TYR A 355 -16.76 20.19 -10.87
C TYR A 355 -15.90 19.19 -11.64
N PHE A 356 -14.82 18.72 -11.04
CA PHE A 356 -14.01 17.64 -11.57
C PHE A 356 -13.90 16.52 -10.52
N ASN A 357 -14.30 15.32 -10.89
CA ASN A 357 -14.18 14.12 -10.08
C ASN A 357 -12.80 13.51 -10.30
N VAL A 358 -12.09 13.26 -9.20
CA VAL A 358 -10.68 12.84 -9.22
C VAL A 358 -10.43 11.62 -8.32
N SER A 359 -11.18 10.55 -8.54
CA SER A 359 -11.08 9.32 -7.71
C SER A 359 -9.73 8.62 -7.75
N GLN A 360 -8.92 8.87 -8.78
CA GLN A 360 -7.62 8.23 -8.99
C GLN A 360 -6.49 8.80 -8.11
N ILE A 361 -6.70 9.97 -7.48
CA ILE A 361 -5.74 10.57 -6.55
C ILE A 361 -6.09 10.10 -5.14
N THR A 362 -5.34 9.12 -4.65
CA THR A 362 -5.61 8.47 -3.36
C THR A 362 -4.37 7.75 -2.84
N GLY A 363 -4.24 7.64 -1.53
CA GLY A 363 -3.12 6.98 -0.87
C GLY A 363 -3.34 6.82 0.63
N PRO A 364 -2.48 6.07 1.33
CA PRO A 364 -2.53 6.02 2.79
C PRO A 364 -2.30 7.42 3.37
N SER A 365 -3.05 7.81 4.39
CA SER A 365 -3.04 9.17 4.99
C SER A 365 -1.72 9.61 5.62
N ILE A 366 -0.82 8.66 5.78
CA ILE A 366 0.53 8.75 6.33
C ILE A 366 1.58 9.04 5.25
N TYR A 367 1.22 8.86 3.97
CA TYR A 367 2.06 9.14 2.82
C TYR A 367 1.48 10.28 1.98
N SER A 368 2.29 10.79 1.06
CA SER A 368 1.84 11.72 0.02
C SER A 368 1.52 10.98 -1.27
N PHE A 369 0.64 11.56 -2.09
CA PHE A 369 0.37 11.08 -3.43
C PHE A 369 1.26 11.83 -4.43
N HIS A 370 1.84 11.10 -5.37
CA HIS A 370 2.66 11.65 -6.43
C HIS A 370 2.31 10.99 -7.78
N CYS A 371 2.21 11.80 -8.83
CA CYS A 371 2.01 11.33 -10.20
C CYS A 371 2.75 12.23 -11.20
N GLN A 372 3.07 11.73 -12.39
CA GLN A 372 3.80 12.54 -13.36
C GLN A 372 2.91 13.62 -14.00
N TYR A 373 1.64 13.30 -14.25
CA TYR A 373 0.68 14.20 -14.87
C TYR A 373 -0.72 13.95 -14.31
N VAL A 374 -1.41 15.03 -13.95
CA VAL A 374 -2.88 15.08 -13.80
C VAL A 374 -3.39 16.01 -14.89
N SER A 375 -4.40 15.62 -15.65
CA SER A 375 -5.06 16.53 -16.59
C SER A 375 -6.51 16.18 -16.82
N SER A 376 -7.30 17.17 -17.22
CA SER A 376 -8.68 16.97 -17.64
C SER A 376 -8.81 16.54 -19.11
N SER A 377 -7.71 16.46 -19.86
CA SER A 377 -7.70 16.06 -21.26
C SER A 377 -7.29 14.58 -21.40
N PRO A 378 -7.95 13.79 -22.26
CA PRO A 378 -7.60 12.38 -22.46
C PRO A 378 -6.29 12.27 -23.25
N MET A 379 -5.15 12.38 -22.56
CA MET A 379 -3.84 12.04 -23.09
C MET A 379 -3.22 10.93 -22.22
N PRO A 380 -2.83 9.77 -22.77
CA PRO A 380 -2.13 8.73 -22.00
C PRO A 380 -0.66 9.09 -21.71
N PRO A 381 -0.04 8.73 -20.56
CA PRO A 381 -0.59 8.12 -19.35
C PRO A 381 -0.81 9.20 -18.27
N THR A 382 -1.99 9.80 -18.22
CA THR A 382 -2.31 10.92 -17.32
C THR A 382 -3.41 10.53 -16.35
N VAL A 383 -3.31 10.96 -15.08
CA VAL A 383 -4.43 10.85 -14.13
C VAL A 383 -5.54 11.78 -14.58
N GLN A 384 -6.74 11.22 -14.79
CA GLN A 384 -7.84 11.97 -15.41
C GLN A 384 -8.74 12.62 -14.36
N ALA A 385 -8.90 13.93 -14.49
CA ALA A 385 -9.94 14.69 -13.78
C ALA A 385 -11.17 14.79 -14.70
N SER A 386 -12.27 14.12 -14.35
CA SER A 386 -13.47 14.03 -15.20
C SER A 386 -14.54 15.04 -14.78
N SER A 387 -15.15 15.75 -15.73
CA SER A 387 -16.25 16.68 -15.41
C SER A 387 -17.61 16.04 -15.70
N PRO A 388 -18.57 16.05 -14.76
CA PRO A 388 -19.91 15.51 -14.97
C PRO A 388 -20.81 16.39 -15.86
N ARG A 389 -20.38 17.61 -16.23
CA ARG A 389 -21.09 18.52 -17.16
C ARG A 389 -20.10 19.18 -18.12
N PRO A 390 -20.48 19.49 -19.37
CA PRO A 390 -19.61 20.24 -20.27
C PRO A 390 -19.33 21.62 -19.67
N SER A 391 -18.11 21.81 -19.18
CA SER A 391 -17.60 23.09 -18.69
C SER A 391 -16.47 23.53 -19.60
N GLY A 392 -16.37 24.83 -19.90
CA GLY A 392 -15.24 25.37 -20.67
C GLY A 392 -13.90 25.30 -19.94
N TRP A 393 -13.83 24.73 -18.73
CA TRP A 393 -12.63 24.69 -17.91
C TRP A 393 -11.82 23.41 -18.15
N GLY A 394 -10.49 23.54 -18.15
CA GLY A 394 -9.54 22.42 -18.12
C GLY A 394 -8.36 22.73 -17.19
N CYS A 395 -7.73 21.70 -16.63
CA CYS A 395 -6.58 21.85 -15.73
C CYS A 395 -5.52 20.80 -16.02
N SER A 396 -4.24 21.18 -15.94
CA SER A 396 -3.10 20.28 -16.11
C SER A 396 -1.92 20.66 -15.20
N PRO A 397 -1.73 19.97 -14.06
CA PRO A 397 -0.44 20.00 -13.36
C PRO A 397 0.43 18.72 -13.56
N PRO A 398 1.76 18.84 -13.75
CA PRO A 398 2.72 17.77 -13.52
C PRO A 398 3.17 17.74 -12.05
N CYS A 399 3.36 16.56 -11.46
CA CYS A 399 3.94 16.44 -10.11
C CYS A 399 5.32 15.73 -10.13
N SER A 400 6.19 16.08 -9.17
CA SER A 400 7.49 15.47 -8.81
C SER A 400 7.86 15.89 -7.37
N CYS A 401 8.17 14.94 -6.48
CA CYS A 401 8.78 15.23 -5.17
C CYS A 401 9.99 14.32 -4.90
N SER A 402 11.07 14.95 -4.45
CA SER A 402 12.21 14.34 -3.76
C SER A 402 12.06 14.48 -2.25
N SER A 403 12.53 13.47 -1.53
CA SER A 403 12.60 13.36 -0.08
C SER A 403 13.57 14.34 0.58
N SER A 404 13.22 14.87 1.75
CA SER A 404 14.21 15.24 2.77
C SER A 404 13.73 14.81 4.16
N SER A 405 14.37 13.73 4.62
CA SER A 405 14.60 13.16 5.95
C SER A 405 13.56 13.21 7.10
N PRO A 406 13.50 12.12 7.89
CA PRO A 406 12.82 12.06 9.17
C PRO A 406 13.69 12.75 10.22
N THR A 407 13.19 13.82 10.80
CA THR A 407 13.62 14.22 12.16
C THR A 407 12.46 13.93 13.07
N ALA A 408 12.70 13.01 14.00
CA ALA A 408 11.81 12.66 15.07
C ALA A 408 11.25 13.94 15.74
N CYS A 409 9.93 13.98 15.91
CA CYS A 409 9.30 14.81 16.92
C CYS A 409 8.58 13.88 17.88
N THR A 410 9.21 13.71 19.05
CA THR A 410 8.52 13.51 20.33
C THR A 410 7.53 14.62 20.60
#